data_AF-A0A3L8DR44-F1
#
_entry.id   AF-A0A3L8DR44-F1
#
_cell.length_a   1.000
_cell.length_b   1.000
_cell.length_c   1.000
_cell.angle_alpha   90.00
_cell.angle_beta   90.00
_cell.angle_gamma   90.00
#
_symmetry.space_group_name_H-M   'P 1'
#
loop_
_entity.id
_entity.type
_entity.pdbx_description
1 polymer ?
#
loop_
_entity_poly.entity_id
_entity_poly.type
_entity_poly.pdbx_seq_one_letter_code
_entity_poly.pdbx_strand_id
1 'polypeptide(L)'
;MNVSTACGCFFSAIFENVPLAMAYLVPFDNILMITMGPFIKLSSLPIYVQWIRYCSWLLHSTEALTIIQWRGVHNISCETTESELPCFTEGTEVLNRYDFDESNFWPDIVLMVIIYVVFHLLAYVSLWKRCRSN
;
A
#
# COMPACT_ATOMS: atom_id res chain seq x y z
N MET A 1 5.78 1.76 7.95
CA MET A 1 5.55 1.42 9.38
C MET A 1 4.56 2.37 10.06
N ASN A 2 4.78 3.69 10.04
CA ASN A 2 3.94 4.67 10.74
C ASN A 2 2.44 4.60 10.43
N VAL A 3 2.06 4.42 9.16
CA VAL A 3 0.64 4.32 8.74
C VAL A 3 -0.05 3.07 9.32
N SER A 4 0.65 1.93 9.33
CA SER A 4 0.13 0.68 9.90
C SER A 4 -0.10 0.81 11.41
N THR A 5 0.83 1.45 12.13
CA THR A 5 0.65 1.76 13.56
C THR A 5 -0.55 2.68 13.78
N ALA A 6 -0.73 3.71 12.94
CA ALA A 6 -1.89 4.61 13.00
C ALA A 6 -3.22 3.84 12.85
N CYS A 7 -3.29 2.93 11.89
CA CYS A 7 -4.44 2.05 11.69
C CYS A 7 -4.68 1.18 12.92
N GLY A 8 -3.63 0.60 13.51
CA GLY A 8 -3.73 -0.18 14.75
C GLY A 8 -4.29 0.64 15.92
N CYS A 9 -3.82 1.87 16.10
CA CYS A 9 -4.35 2.79 17.11
C CYS A 9 -5.83 3.11 16.89
N PHE A 10 -6.23 3.32 15.63
CA PHE A 10 -7.63 3.55 15.26
C PHE A 10 -8.53 2.36 15.59
N PHE A 11 -8.12 1.14 15.22
CA PHE A 11 -8.89 -0.07 15.54
C PHE A 11 -8.95 -0.30 17.06
N SER A 12 -7.86 -0.08 17.78
CA SER A 12 -7.86 -0.17 19.25
C SER A 12 -8.78 0.86 19.92
N ALA A 13 -9.01 2.01 19.29
CA ALA A 13 -9.91 3.04 19.81
C ALA A 13 -11.39 2.72 19.59
N ILE A 14 -11.73 2.08 18.45
CA ILE A 14 -13.12 1.73 18.11
C ILE A 14 -13.58 0.46 18.83
N PHE A 15 -12.76 -0.58 18.82
CA PHE A 15 -13.17 -1.90 19.27
C PHE A 15 -12.83 -2.10 20.75
N GLU A 16 -13.80 -2.58 21.52
CA GLU A 16 -13.59 -2.91 22.94
C GLU A 16 -12.98 -4.30 23.13
N ASN A 17 -13.17 -5.19 22.14
CA ASN A 17 -12.73 -6.58 22.17
C ASN A 17 -11.65 -6.82 21.13
N VAL A 18 -10.47 -7.27 21.58
CA VAL A 18 -9.33 -7.59 20.70
C VAL A 18 -9.68 -8.66 19.65
N PRO A 19 -10.35 -9.78 19.99
CA PRO A 19 -10.69 -10.79 18.97
C PRO A 19 -11.61 -10.24 17.88
N LEU A 20 -12.54 -9.35 18.25
CA LEU A 20 -13.44 -8.70 17.31
C LEU A 20 -12.68 -7.75 16.38
N ALA A 21 -11.76 -6.94 16.93
CA ALA A 21 -10.92 -6.04 16.13
C ALA A 21 -10.11 -6.82 15.09
N MET A 22 -9.48 -7.93 15.51
CA MET A 22 -8.68 -8.78 14.62
C MET A 22 -9.52 -9.45 13.54
N ALA A 23 -10.77 -9.84 13.83
CA ALA A 23 -11.66 -10.44 12.85
C ALA A 23 -11.94 -9.50 11.65
N TYR A 24 -11.89 -8.18 11.83
CA TYR A 24 -12.03 -7.19 10.76
C TYR A 24 -10.69 -6.74 10.17
N LEU A 25 -9.67 -6.58 11.02
CA LEU A 25 -8.36 -6.08 10.61
C LEU A 25 -7.64 -7.06 9.68
N VAL A 26 -7.75 -8.37 9.94
CA VAL A 26 -7.07 -9.38 9.12
C VAL A 26 -7.58 -9.43 7.66
N PRO A 27 -8.90 -9.50 7.39
CA PRO A 27 -9.40 -9.40 6.02
C PRO A 27 -9.04 -8.08 5.34
N PHE A 28 -9.07 -6.97 6.09
CA PHE A 28 -8.68 -5.65 5.58
C PHE A 28 -7.21 -5.62 5.13
N ASP A 29 -6.30 -6.09 5.97
CA ASP A 29 -4.86 -6.17 5.65
C ASP A 29 -4.59 -7.08 4.44
N ASN A 30 -5.30 -8.21 4.34
CA ASN A 30 -5.20 -9.09 3.17
C ASN A 30 -5.60 -8.40 1.86
N ILE A 31 -6.65 -7.57 1.86
CA ILE A 31 -7.06 -6.81 0.66
C ILE A 31 -5.96 -5.83 0.26
N LEU A 32 -5.34 -5.15 1.22
CA LEU A 32 -4.23 -4.23 0.97
C LEU A 32 -3.00 -4.97 0.43
N MET A 33 -2.72 -6.16 0.96
CA MET A 33 -1.62 -7.02 0.48
C MET A 33 -1.83 -7.43 -0.98
N ILE A 34 -3.02 -7.92 -1.32
CA ILE A 34 -3.36 -8.34 -2.69
C ILE A 34 -3.26 -7.16 -3.67
N THR A 35 -3.59 -5.96 -3.22
CA THR A 35 -3.58 -4.74 -4.04
C THR A 35 -2.26 -3.98 -4.02
N MET A 36 -1.18 -4.53 -3.45
CA MET A 36 0.10 -3.82 -3.33
C MET A 36 0.87 -3.68 -4.67
N GLY A 37 0.41 -4.29 -5.77
CA GLY A 37 0.97 -4.18 -7.12
C GLY A 37 1.53 -5.49 -7.72
N PRO A 38 2.44 -6.22 -7.05
CA PRO A 38 3.04 -7.43 -7.59
C PRO A 38 2.07 -8.59 -7.84
N PHE A 39 1.01 -8.69 -7.03
CA PHE A 39 0.01 -9.74 -7.17
C PHE A 39 -1.06 -9.41 -8.22
N ILE A 40 -1.49 -8.15 -8.29
CA ILE A 40 -2.54 -7.68 -9.20
C ILE A 40 -2.12 -6.33 -9.79
N LYS A 41 -2.15 -6.24 -11.12
CA LYS A 41 -1.98 -4.98 -11.84
C LYS A 41 -3.19 -4.08 -11.62
N LEU A 42 -2.96 -2.83 -11.19
CA LEU A 42 -4.05 -1.89 -10.92
C LEU A 42 -4.85 -1.49 -12.17
N SER A 43 -4.18 -1.36 -13.32
CA SER A 43 -4.83 -1.13 -14.62
C SER A 43 -5.82 -2.25 -15.01
N SER A 44 -5.65 -3.47 -14.49
CA SER A 44 -6.56 -4.59 -14.77
C SER A 44 -7.82 -4.59 -13.89
N LEU A 45 -7.87 -3.73 -12.87
CA LEU A 45 -9.01 -3.69 -11.95
C LEU A 45 -10.19 -2.89 -12.54
N PRO A 46 -11.44 -3.34 -12.29
CA PRO A 46 -12.63 -2.62 -12.70
C PRO A 46 -12.67 -1.20 -12.12
N ILE A 47 -13.24 -0.24 -12.85
CA ILE A 47 -13.29 1.18 -12.46
C ILE A 47 -13.90 1.37 -11.05
N TYR A 48 -14.88 0.55 -10.67
CA TYR A 48 -15.51 0.62 -9.35
C TYR A 48 -14.62 0.13 -8.19
N VAL A 49 -13.50 -0.55 -8.45
CA VAL A 49 -12.52 -1.01 -7.45
C VAL A 49 -11.26 -0.14 -7.44
N GLN A 50 -11.03 0.64 -8.51
CA GLN A 50 -9.83 1.45 -8.67
C GLN A 50 -9.61 2.52 -7.60
N TRP A 51 -10.63 2.88 -6.83
CA TRP A 51 -10.48 3.80 -5.69
C TRP A 51 -9.61 3.22 -4.58
N ILE A 52 -9.50 1.88 -4.47
CA ILE A 52 -8.64 1.21 -3.49
C ILE A 52 -7.19 1.67 -3.61
N ARG A 53 -6.76 2.06 -4.82
CA ARG A 53 -5.42 2.61 -5.07
C ARG A 53 -5.11 3.81 -4.16
N TYR A 54 -6.10 4.66 -3.87
CA TYR A 54 -5.91 5.87 -3.08
C TYR A 54 -5.98 5.62 -1.57
N CYS A 55 -6.51 4.47 -1.16
CA CYS A 55 -6.62 4.09 0.25
C CYS A 55 -5.52 3.12 0.67
N SER A 56 -4.84 2.48 -0.28
CA SER A 56 -3.84 1.45 0.00
C SER A 56 -2.46 2.05 0.23
N TRP A 57 -2.09 2.24 1.51
CA TRP A 57 -0.73 2.65 1.86
C TRP A 57 0.31 1.57 1.52
N LEU A 58 -0.08 0.29 1.41
CA LEU A 58 0.84 -0.78 1.00
C LEU A 58 1.21 -0.64 -0.47
N LEU A 59 0.25 -0.25 -1.32
CA LEU A 59 0.53 0.07 -2.72
C LEU A 59 1.52 1.23 -2.83
N HIS A 60 1.19 2.39 -2.26
CA HIS A 60 2.05 3.58 -2.30
C HIS A 60 3.45 3.30 -1.74
N SER A 61 3.53 2.51 -0.66
CA SER A 61 4.82 2.11 -0.10
C SER A 61 5.60 1.18 -1.04
N THR A 62 4.92 0.26 -1.74
CA THR A 62 5.57 -0.69 -2.65
C THR A 62 6.05 0.03 -3.90
N GLU A 63 5.24 0.93 -4.47
CA GLU A 63 5.60 1.77 -5.61
C GLU A 63 6.82 2.63 -5.27
N ALA A 64 6.78 3.39 -4.16
CA ALA A 64 7.91 4.23 -3.73
C ALA A 64 9.20 3.44 -3.47
N LEU A 65 9.11 2.27 -2.83
CA LEU A 65 10.28 1.40 -2.59
C LEU A 65 10.83 0.84 -3.90
N THR A 66 9.96 0.42 -4.82
CA THR A 66 10.37 -0.13 -6.11
C THR A 66 11.03 0.95 -6.97
N ILE A 67 10.49 2.18 -6.97
CA ILE A 67 11.13 3.33 -7.63
C ILE A 67 12.53 3.56 -7.05
N ILE A 68 12.69 3.64 -5.72
CA ILE A 68 14.01 3.83 -5.11
C ILE A 68 14.98 2.70 -5.48
N GLN A 69 14.50 1.46 -5.50
CA GLN A 69 15.33 0.28 -5.77
C GLN A 69 15.84 0.24 -7.21
N TRP A 70 15.01 0.63 -8.18
CA TRP A 70 15.30 0.47 -9.61
C TRP A 70 15.74 1.77 -10.30
N ARG A 71 15.64 2.92 -9.61
CA ARG A 71 16.07 4.21 -10.14
C ARG A 71 17.56 4.21 -10.47
N GLY A 72 17.88 4.50 -11.73
CA GLY A 72 19.25 4.57 -12.23
C GLY A 72 19.91 3.20 -12.47
N VAL A 73 19.14 2.11 -12.44
CA VAL A 73 19.64 0.77 -12.81
C VAL A 73 19.45 0.58 -14.31
N HIS A 74 20.54 0.69 -15.07
CA HIS A 74 20.53 0.62 -16.54
C HIS A 74 21.03 -0.71 -17.12
N ASN A 75 21.50 -1.63 -16.29
CA ASN A 75 21.95 -2.94 -16.76
C ASN A 75 21.61 -4.01 -15.73
N ILE A 76 20.74 -4.92 -16.13
CA ILE A 76 20.38 -6.13 -15.40
C ILE A 76 20.86 -7.30 -16.26
N SER A 77 21.89 -8.00 -15.78
CA SER A 77 22.44 -9.15 -16.50
C SER A 77 21.43 -10.30 -16.54
N CYS A 78 20.90 -10.60 -17.72
CA CYS A 78 20.10 -11.80 -17.95
C CYS A 78 21.01 -12.95 -18.36
N GLU A 79 21.22 -13.91 -17.46
CA GLU A 79 22.04 -15.09 -17.72
C GLU A 79 21.23 -16.26 -18.33
N THR A 80 19.91 -16.10 -18.49
CA THR A 80 19.00 -17.18 -18.87
C THR A 80 18.72 -17.25 -20.37
N THR A 81 19.23 -18.32 -20.99
CA THR A 81 18.91 -18.86 -22.33
C THR A 81 17.56 -19.59 -22.37
N GLU A 82 16.65 -19.31 -21.43
CA GLU A 82 15.36 -19.99 -21.27
C GLU A 82 14.25 -19.04 -21.72
N SER A 83 13.58 -19.37 -22.82
CA SER A 83 12.57 -18.54 -23.49
C SER A 83 11.26 -18.33 -22.70
N GLU A 84 11.09 -19.00 -21.55
CA GLU A 84 9.86 -18.94 -20.75
C GLU A 84 9.88 -17.89 -19.62
N LEU A 85 11.02 -17.27 -19.33
CA LEU A 85 11.14 -16.27 -18.27
C LEU A 85 11.31 -14.85 -18.85
N PRO A 86 10.57 -13.84 -18.34
CA PRO A 86 10.78 -12.46 -18.76
C PRO A 86 12.17 -11.99 -18.30
N CYS A 87 13.03 -11.68 -19.27
CA CYS A 87 14.30 -11.01 -19.03
C CYS A 87 14.07 -9.49 -19.06
N PHE A 88 14.31 -8.82 -17.94
CA PHE A 88 14.35 -7.37 -17.85
C PHE A 88 15.80 -6.93 -17.91
N THR A 89 16.09 -5.95 -18.76
CA THR A 89 17.45 -5.42 -18.98
C THR A 89 17.65 -4.06 -18.30
N GLU A 90 16.56 -3.37 -17.99
CA GLU A 90 16.57 -2.05 -17.34
C GLU A 90 15.58 -1.99 -16.17
N GLY A 91 15.89 -1.19 -15.14
CA GLY A 91 15.01 -0.97 -14.00
C GLY A 91 13.65 -0.35 -14.37
N THR A 92 13.60 0.44 -15.44
CA THR A 92 12.37 1.02 -16.00
C THR A 92 11.41 -0.06 -16.51
N GLU A 93 11.93 -1.15 -17.08
CA GLU A 93 11.11 -2.29 -17.53
C GLU A 93 10.48 -3.02 -16.33
N VAL A 94 11.20 -3.08 -15.21
CA VAL A 94 10.67 -3.64 -13.96
C VAL A 94 9.52 -2.78 -13.42
N LEU A 95 9.66 -1.45 -13.42
CA LEU A 95 8.58 -0.54 -13.01
C LEU A 95 7.34 -0.67 -13.90
N ASN A 96 7.54 -0.68 -15.22
CA ASN A 96 6.47 -0.87 -16.20
C ASN A 96 5.75 -2.22 -16.04
N ARG A 97 6.45 -3.27 -15.59
CA ARG A 97 5.83 -4.58 -15.35
C ARG A 97 4.77 -4.54 -14.25
N TYR A 98 4.94 -3.66 -13.27
CA TYR A 98 4.05 -3.50 -12.11
C TYR A 98 3.10 -2.29 -12.24
N ASP A 99 3.11 -1.58 -13.37
CA ASP A 99 2.29 -0.38 -13.60
C ASP A 99 2.67 0.79 -12.67
N PHE A 100 3.97 0.89 -12.36
CA PHE A 100 4.56 1.92 -11.51
C PHE A 100 5.28 2.98 -12.34
N ASP A 101 5.24 4.23 -11.88
CA ASP A 101 5.83 5.37 -12.58
C ASP A 101 6.76 6.15 -11.63
N GLU A 102 7.98 6.46 -12.06
CA GLU A 102 8.93 7.22 -11.24
C GLU A 102 8.39 8.60 -10.81
N SER A 103 7.48 9.19 -11.59
CA SER A 103 6.81 10.46 -11.28
C SER A 103 5.82 10.37 -10.11
N ASN A 104 5.33 9.17 -9.77
CA ASN A 104 4.41 8.95 -8.65
C ASN A 104 5.09 8.97 -7.29
N PHE A 105 6.43 8.98 -7.24
CA PHE A 105 7.17 8.93 -5.98
C PHE A 105 6.70 9.98 -4.94
N TRP A 106 6.60 11.25 -5.34
CA TRP A 106 6.15 12.30 -4.44
C TRP A 106 4.65 12.23 -4.12
N PRO A 107 3.75 12.05 -5.11
CA PRO A 107 2.34 11.76 -4.86
C PRO A 107 2.09 10.65 -3.85
N ASP A 108 2.79 9.51 -3.96
CA ASP A 108 2.65 8.37 -3.06
C ASP A 108 3.01 8.71 -1.62
N ILE A 109 4.13 9.42 -1.44
CA ILE A 109 4.57 9.86 -0.11
C ILE A 109 3.54 10.82 0.50
N VAL A 110 3.00 11.76 -0.29
CA VAL A 110 1.97 12.69 0.17
C VAL A 110 0.69 11.95 0.56
N LEU A 111 0.23 10.99 -0.26
CA LEU A 111 -0.94 10.16 0.07
C LEU A 111 -0.73 9.36 1.35
N MET A 112 0.45 8.76 1.55
CA MET A 112 0.76 8.04 2.79
C MET A 112 0.70 8.95 4.02
N VAL A 113 1.18 10.20 3.92
CA VAL A 113 1.07 11.20 5.01
C VAL A 113 -0.39 11.56 5.28
N ILE A 114 -1.20 11.73 4.23
CA ILE A 114 -2.64 12.00 4.37
C ILE A 114 -3.33 10.84 5.09
N ILE A 115 -3.10 9.59 4.67
CA ILE A 115 -3.66 8.40 5.29
C ILE A 115 -3.25 8.30 6.77
N TYR A 116 -1.97 8.58 7.08
CA TYR A 116 -1.46 8.63 8.45
C TYR A 116 -2.24 9.62 9.33
N VAL A 117 -2.44 10.85 8.85
CA VAL A 117 -3.17 11.89 9.59
C VAL A 117 -4.63 11.49 9.76
N VAL A 118 -5.27 10.96 8.70
CA VAL A 118 -6.67 10.52 8.74
C VAL A 118 -6.87 9.44 9.80
N PHE A 119 -6.03 8.41 9.86
CA PHE A 119 -6.15 7.37 10.90
C PHE A 119 -5.99 7.94 12.32
N HIS A 120 -5.07 8.87 12.54
CA HIS A 120 -4.91 9.51 13.85
C HIS A 120 -6.11 10.37 14.24
N LEU A 121 -6.67 11.14 13.29
CA LEU A 121 -7.87 11.93 13.51
C LEU A 121 -9.06 11.02 13.86
N LEU A 122 -9.23 9.92 13.12
CA LEU A 122 -10.29 8.96 13.39
C LEU A 122 -10.11 8.27 14.75
N ALA A 123 -8.87 7.92 15.12
CA ALA A 123 -8.55 7.37 16.44
C ALA A 123 -8.90 8.36 17.56
N TYR A 124 -8.48 9.63 17.42
CA TYR A 124 -8.77 10.69 18.37
C TYR A 124 -10.27 10.92 18.55
N VAL A 125 -11.02 11.02 17.45
CA VAL A 125 -12.48 11.20 17.49
C VAL A 125 -13.18 10.01 18.14
N SER A 126 -12.73 8.78 17.88
CA SER A 126 -13.30 7.56 18.46
C SER A 126 -13.06 7.50 19.97
N LEU A 127 -11.83 7.79 20.41
CA LEU A 127 -11.48 7.89 21.84
C LEU A 127 -12.29 9.00 22.53
N TRP A 128 -12.37 10.18 21.92
CA TRP A 128 -13.12 11.31 22.47
C TRP A 128 -14.60 10.95 22.71
N LYS A 129 -15.24 10.31 21.73
CA LYS A 129 -16.63 9.85 21.85
C LYS A 129 -16.79 8.81 22.97
N ARG A 130 -15.87 7.87 23.08
CA ARG A 130 -15.89 6.82 24.12
C ARG A 130 -15.71 7.41 25.53
N CYS A 131 -14.77 8.33 25.71
CA CYS A 131 -14.54 9.01 26.98
C CYS A 131 -15.71 9.90 27.42
N ARG A 132 -16.50 10.43 26.48
CA ARG A 132 -17.67 11.27 26.79
C ARG A 132 -18.96 10.46 27.02
N SER A 133 -19.01 9.23 26.52
CA SER A 133 -20.16 8.34 26.69
C SER A 133 -20.13 7.54 28.00
N ASN A 134 -18.97 7.47 28.66
CA ASN A 134 -18.81 7.00 30.05
C ASN A 134 -18.86 8.17 31.02
#